data_AF-A0AAW4N0K9-F1
#
_entry.id   AF-A0AAW4N0K9-F1
#
_cell.length_a   1.000
_cell.length_b   1.000
_cell.length_c   1.000
_cell.angle_alpha   90.00
_cell.angle_beta   90.00
_cell.angle_gamma   90.00
#
_symmetry.space_group_name_H-M   'P 1'
#
loop_
_entity.id
_entity.type
_entity.pdbx_description
1 polymer ?
#
loop_
_entity_poly.entity_id
_entity_poly.type
_entity_poly.pdbx_seq_one_letter_code
_entity_poly.pdbx_strand_id
1 'polypeptide(L)' 'MYGELGIDLNTAINVFLRQSLRVGGFPFDVRLKQPNKETIEAMLEAERIARDPSVKRYSNVEEALKALKE' A
#
# COMPACT_ATOMS: atom_id res chain seq x y z
N MET A 1 -27.54 8.79 -8.04
CA MET A 1 -26.55 7.69 -7.99
C MET A 1 -27.08 6.42 -7.31
N TYR A 2 -27.19 6.30 -5.99
CA TYR A 2 -27.71 5.06 -5.36
C TYR A 2 -29.21 4.81 -5.62
N GLY A 3 -30.01 5.88 -5.64
CA GLY A 3 -31.42 5.79 -6.03
C GLY A 3 -31.65 5.39 -7.50
N GLU A 4 -30.70 5.68 -8.40
CA GLU A 4 -30.75 5.23 -9.81
C GLU A 4 -30.49 3.72 -9.93
N LEU A 5 -29.79 3.13 -8.95
CA LEU A 5 -29.58 1.69 -8.81
C LEU A 5 -30.71 1.00 -8.03
N GLY A 6 -31.74 1.75 -7.60
CA GLY A 6 -32.84 1.22 -6.80
C GLY A 6 -32.46 0.80 -5.38
N ILE A 7 -31.33 1.28 -4.85
CA ILE A 7 -30.85 0.94 -3.51
C ILE A 7 -30.76 2.19 -2.62
N ASP A 8 -31.16 2.04 -1.36
CA ASP A 8 -30.90 3.05 -0.36
C ASP A 8 -29.44 2.97 0.16
N LEU A 9 -29.02 4.03 0.85
CA LEU A 9 -27.65 4.12 1.36
C LEU A 9 -27.34 3.01 2.38
N ASN A 10 -28.32 2.63 3.20
CA ASN A 10 -28.15 1.59 4.22
C ASN A 10 -27.87 0.22 3.56
N THR A 11 -28.58 -0.09 2.49
CA THR A 11 -28.40 -1.29 1.67
C THR A 11 -27.01 -1.28 1.02
N ALA A 12 -26.59 -0.15 0.44
CA ALA A 12 -25.27 0.00 -0.16
C ALA A 12 -24.14 -0.24 0.87
N ILE A 13 -24.26 0.32 2.08
CA ILE A 13 -23.30 0.11 3.18
C ILE A 13 -23.24 -1.36 3.59
N ASN A 14 -24.40 -2.00 3.75
CA ASN A 14 -24.46 -3.41 4.13
C ASN A 14 -23.84 -4.33 3.07
N VAL A 15 -24.08 -4.03 1.79
CA VAL A 15 -23.42 -4.75 0.69
C VAL A 15 -21.91 -4.55 0.78
N PHE A 16 -21.43 -3.31 0.89
CA PHE A 16 -20.00 -3.02 1.04
C PHE A 16 -19.36 -3.83 2.16
N LEU A 17 -19.91 -3.79 3.39
CA LEU A 17 -19.34 -4.48 4.54
C LEU A 17 -19.30 -6.00 4.35
N ARG A 18 -20.37 -6.61 3.82
CA ARG A 18 -20.39 -8.05 3.51
C ARG A 18 -19.36 -8.43 2.47
N GLN A 19 -19.18 -7.59 1.45
CA GLN A 19 -18.16 -7.79 0.44
C GLN A 19 -16.76 -7.69 1.04
N SER A 20 -16.50 -6.68 1.87
CA SER A 20 -15.21 -6.48 2.52
C SER A 20 -14.80 -7.67 3.38
N LEU A 21 -15.74 -8.19 4.18
CA LEU A 21 -15.51 -9.39 5.00
C LEU A 21 -15.23 -10.62 4.14
N ARG A 22 -15.95 -10.80 3.03
CA ARG A 22 -15.79 -11.95 2.14
C ARG A 22 -14.43 -11.98 1.44
N VAL A 23 -13.91 -10.82 1.06
CA VAL A 23 -12.60 -10.72 0.37
C VAL A 23 -11.43 -10.47 1.33
N GLY A 24 -11.71 -10.26 2.63
CA GLY A 24 -10.69 -9.97 3.63
C GLY A 24 -10.04 -8.58 3.47
N GLY A 25 -10.74 -7.61 2.88
CA GLY A 25 -10.15 -6.32 2.51
C GLY A 25 -11.14 -5.40 1.81
N PHE A 26 -10.67 -4.44 1.03
CA PHE A 26 -11.57 -3.60 0.24
C PHE A 26 -12.16 -4.40 -0.93
N PRO A 27 -13.48 -4.28 -1.21
CA PRO A 27 -14.15 -5.06 -2.25
C PRO A 27 -13.96 -4.50 -3.66
N PHE A 28 -13.01 -3.59 -3.81
CA PHE A 28 -12.59 -2.99 -5.06
C PHE A 28 -11.11 -2.60 -4.96
N ASP A 29 -10.49 -2.41 -6.12
CA ASP A 29 -9.08 -2.05 -6.20
C ASP A 29 -8.86 -0.61 -5.68
N VAL A 30 -8.23 -0.48 -4.51
CA VAL A 30 -7.91 0.81 -3.89
C VAL A 30 -6.64 1.35 -4.51
N ARG A 31 -6.79 2.00 -5.66
CA ARG A 31 -5.68 2.65 -6.35
C ARG A 31 -5.67 4.14 -6.05
N LEU A 32 -4.72 4.59 -5.25
CA LEU A 32 -4.30 5.98 -5.27
C LEU A 32 -3.34 6.16 -6.45
N LYS A 33 -3.57 7.17 -7.30
CA LYS A 33 -2.67 7.49 -8.42
C LYS A 33 -1.28 7.90 -7.94
N GLN A 34 -1.16 8.34 -6.69
CA GLN A 34 0.09 8.73 -6.06
C GLN A 34 0.23 8.02 -4.71
N PRO A 35 1.44 7.55 -4.35
CA PRO A 35 1.70 7.04 -3.01
C PRO A 35 1.42 8.11 -1.94
N ASN A 36 1.23 7.67 -0.69
CA ASN A 36 1.10 8.61 0.42
C ASN A 36 2.43 9.34 0.68
N LYS A 37 2.38 10.42 1.47
CA LYS A 37 3.55 11.26 1.76
C LYS A 37 4.72 10.46 2.33
N GLU A 38 4.46 9.55 3.27
CA GLU A 38 5.48 8.70 3.89
C GLU A 38 6.19 7.82 2.87
N THR A 39 5.44 7.23 1.94
CA THR A 39 6.01 6.40 0.85
C THR A 39 6.85 7.25 -0.09
N ILE A 40 6.40 8.47 -0.43
CA ILE A 40 7.16 9.40 -1.26
C ILE A 40 8.49 9.77 -0.58
N GLU A 41 8.46 10.09 0.71
CA GLU A 41 9.66 10.41 1.49
C GLU A 41 10.63 9.22 1.55
N ALA A 42 10.12 8.01 1.77
CA ALA A 42 10.93 6.78 1.75
C ALA A 42 11.60 6.54 0.39
N MET A 43 10.90 6.81 -0.72
CA MET A 43 11.48 6.70 -2.07
C MET A 43 12.61 7.72 -2.30
N LEU A 44 12.42 8.97 -1.89
CA LEU A 44 13.44 10.02 -2.00
C LEU A 44 14.69 9.69 -1.15
N GLU A 45 14.48 9.17 0.06
CA GLU A 45 15.57 8.74 0.92
C GLU A 45 16.30 7.52 0.33
N ALA A 46 15.58 6.56 -0.23
CA ALA A 46 16.18 5.43 -0.93
C ALA A 46 17.06 5.89 -2.11
N GLU A 47 16.63 6.88 -2.90
CA GLU A 47 17.44 7.46 -3.97
C GLU A 47 18.71 8.14 -3.45
N ARG A 48 18.61 8.86 -2.32
CA ARG A 48 19.74 9.52 -1.67
C ARG A 48 20.76 8.49 -1.20
N ILE A 49 20.31 7.46 -0.47
CA ILE A 49 21.14 6.35 0.01
C ILE A 49 21.81 5.61 -1.16
N ALA A 50 21.07 5.36 -2.25
CA ALA A 50 21.58 4.65 -3.41
C ALA A 50 22.75 5.37 -4.09
N ARG A 51 22.81 6.71 -3.99
CA ARG A 51 23.88 7.54 -4.55
C ARG A 51 25.00 7.85 -3.57
N ASP A 52 24.76 7.69 -2.28
CA ASP A 52 25.76 7.93 -1.24
C ASP A 52 26.73 6.74 -1.14
N PRO A 53 28.04 6.93 -1.43
CA PRO A 53 29.03 5.86 -1.32
C PRO A 53 29.39 5.52 0.13
N SER A 54 29.03 6.38 1.10
CA SER A 54 29.34 6.18 2.52
C SER A 54 28.32 5.28 3.23
N VAL A 55 27.14 5.06 2.64
CA VAL A 55 26.11 4.21 3.22
C VAL A 55 26.46 2.73 3.01
N LYS A 56 26.21 1.91 4.04
CA LYS A 56 26.47 0.47 4.02
C LYS A 56 25.72 -0.19 2.85
N ARG A 57 26.49 -0.82 1.97
CA ARG A 57 25.98 -1.64 0.85
C ARG A 57 26.25 -3.10 1.14
N TYR A 58 25.40 -3.95 0.58
CA TYR A 58 25.53 -5.38 0.68
C TYR A 58 25.93 -5.93 -0.69
N SER A 59 26.86 -6.87 -0.68
CA SER A 59 27.41 -7.46 -1.91
C SER A 59 26.45 -8.45 -2.58
N ASN A 60 25.54 -9.01 -1.80
CA ASN A 60 24.56 -10.00 -2.24
C ASN A 60 23.27 -9.92 -1.39
N VAL A 61 22.21 -10.57 -1.87
CA VAL A 61 20.87 -10.54 -1.26
C VAL A 61 20.86 -11.24 0.11
N GLU A 62 21.65 -12.30 0.29
CA GLU A 62 21.68 -13.06 1.55
C GLU A 62 22.24 -12.21 2.70
N GLU A 63 23.32 -11.47 2.44
CA GLU A 63 23.91 -10.51 3.37
C GLU A 63 22.92 -9.39 3.74
N ALA A 64 22.21 -8.84 2.75
CA ALA A 64 21.19 -7.82 2.97
C ALA A 64 20.03 -8.35 3.83
N LEU A 65 19.52 -9.54 3.54
CA LEU A 65 18.43 -10.16 4.31
C LEU A 65 18.85 -10.52 5.73
N LYS A 66 20.11 -10.92 5.94
CA LYS A 66 20.64 -11.17 7.28
C LYS A 66 20.61 -9.90 8.13
N ALA A 67 21.07 -8.78 7.57
CA ALA A 67 21.09 -7.50 8.27
C ALA A 67 19.70 -6.90 8.56
N LEU A 68 18.66 -7.34 7.85
CA LEU A 68 17.26 -6.93 8.11
C LEU A 68 16.58 -7.76 9.20
N LYS A 69 17.13 -8.93 9.54
CA LYS A 69 16.59 -9.85 10.56
C LYS A 69 17.28 -9.70 11.91
N GLU A 70 18.40 -8.97 11.95
CA GLU A 70 19.06 -8.50 13.18
C GLU A 70 18.33 -7.27 13.72
#